data_AF-A0A6M8NEB0-F1
#
_entry.id   AF-A0A6M8NEB0-F1
#
_cell.length_a   1.000
_cell.length_b   1.000
_cell.length_c   1.000
_cell.angle_alpha   90.00
_cell.angle_beta   90.00
_cell.angle_gamma   90.00
#
_symmetry.space_group_name_H-M   'P 1'
#
loop_
_entity.id
_entity.type
_entity.pdbx_description
1 polymer ?
#
loop_
_entity_poly.entity_id
_entity_poly.type
_entity_poly.pdbx_seq_one_letter_code
_entity_poly.pdbx_strand_id
1 'polypeptide(L)'
;MEELNLLLSSLSLDKGFATVLAAIFGATIAAVISITVASRSFKQQIILLDKNLEHQKKQFYIEYKERQESIQQNKIDSFNNKKTEHLEKTYYLLSKLKFQCSPTSSFILTRLKDLEKFDAYYTNEIVEKINQIQTSVRLYFPSLKDDIDNINGKANMFWGYQQQYLSQDPSSDAAQSNLGEVHKAVHEISSLAGKMQNNLKNEFDKIYT
;
A
#
# COMPACT_ATOMS: atom_id res chain seq x y z
N MET A 1 -91.21 64.92 -0.10
CA MET A 1 -90.32 63.88 0.48
C MET A 1 -89.80 62.87 -0.56
N GLU A 2 -90.12 63.01 -1.86
CA GLU A 2 -89.62 62.10 -2.92
C GLU A 2 -88.29 62.54 -3.55
N GLU A 3 -87.97 63.84 -3.60
CA GLU A 3 -86.75 64.33 -4.26
C GLU A 3 -85.45 64.10 -3.46
N LEU A 4 -85.53 63.87 -2.14
CA LEU A 4 -84.36 63.59 -1.30
C LEU A 4 -83.83 62.15 -1.47
N ASN A 5 -84.70 61.21 -1.84
CA ASN A 5 -84.33 59.80 -2.08
C ASN A 5 -83.60 59.61 -3.41
N LEU A 6 -83.89 60.44 -4.42
CA LEU A 6 -83.21 60.40 -5.72
C LEU A 6 -81.77 60.94 -5.64
N LEU A 7 -81.53 62.02 -4.88
CA LEU A 7 -80.17 62.54 -4.64
C LEU A 7 -79.31 61.60 -3.78
N LEU A 8 -79.88 60.93 -2.77
CA LEU A 8 -79.17 59.93 -1.96
C LEU A 8 -78.84 58.64 -2.74
N SER A 9 -79.65 58.27 -3.75
CA SER A 9 -79.38 57.14 -4.63
C SER A 9 -78.24 57.42 -5.63
N SER A 10 -78.10 58.66 -6.10
CA SER A 10 -77.01 59.06 -7.01
C SER A 10 -75.66 59.17 -6.30
N LEU A 11 -75.64 59.59 -5.03
CA LEU A 11 -74.43 59.66 -4.18
C LEU A 11 -73.98 58.28 -3.67
N SER A 12 -74.88 57.30 -3.56
CA SER A 12 -74.52 55.92 -3.19
C SER A 12 -74.01 55.12 -4.40
N LEU A 13 -74.52 55.40 -5.60
CA LEU A 13 -74.01 54.83 -6.85
C LEU A 13 -72.55 55.24 -7.10
N ASP A 14 -72.23 56.51 -6.85
CA ASP A 14 -70.90 57.10 -7.07
C ASP A 14 -69.87 56.57 -6.06
N LYS A 15 -70.27 56.38 -4.79
CA LYS A 15 -69.44 55.72 -3.76
C LYS A 15 -69.23 54.24 -4.06
N GLY A 16 -70.24 53.53 -4.54
CA GLY A 16 -70.13 52.12 -4.94
C GLY A 16 -69.16 51.95 -6.10
N PHE A 17 -69.27 52.78 -7.14
CA PHE A 17 -68.37 52.77 -8.30
C PHE A 17 -66.93 53.13 -7.91
N ALA A 18 -66.73 54.16 -7.08
CA ALA A 18 -65.41 54.55 -6.58
C ALA A 18 -64.76 53.44 -5.72
N THR A 19 -65.54 52.71 -4.92
CA THR A 19 -65.05 51.61 -4.08
C THR A 19 -64.61 50.41 -4.93
N VAL A 20 -65.38 50.08 -5.98
CA VAL A 20 -65.03 49.01 -6.93
C VAL A 20 -63.79 49.38 -7.75
N LEU A 21 -63.70 50.62 -8.23
CA LEU A 21 -62.50 51.12 -8.92
C LEU A 21 -61.27 51.08 -8.01
N ALA A 22 -61.38 51.55 -6.75
CA ALA A 22 -60.29 51.49 -5.78
C ALA A 22 -59.86 50.04 -5.48
N ALA A 23 -60.81 49.10 -5.43
CA ALA A 23 -60.52 47.68 -5.24
C ALA A 23 -59.79 47.07 -6.46
N ILE A 24 -60.20 47.41 -7.69
CA ILE A 24 -59.57 46.94 -8.92
C ILE A 24 -58.15 47.51 -9.08
N PHE A 25 -57.97 48.82 -8.85
CA PHE A 25 -56.65 49.47 -8.89
C PHE A 25 -55.74 48.98 -7.76
N GLY A 26 -56.27 48.82 -6.55
CA GLY A 26 -55.54 48.25 -5.42
C GLY A 26 -55.08 46.81 -5.70
N ALA A 27 -55.95 45.98 -6.29
CA ALA A 27 -55.63 44.60 -6.65
C ALA A 27 -54.58 44.51 -7.78
N THR A 28 -54.64 45.39 -8.78
CA THR A 28 -53.63 45.42 -9.87
C THR A 28 -52.27 45.88 -9.35
N ILE A 29 -52.22 46.92 -8.51
CA ILE A 29 -50.96 47.37 -7.89
C ILE A 29 -50.38 46.28 -6.99
N ALA A 30 -51.21 45.64 -6.15
CA ALA A 30 -50.79 44.53 -5.30
C ALA A 30 -50.29 43.33 -6.11
N ALA A 31 -50.92 43.01 -7.24
CA ALA A 31 -50.47 41.95 -8.14
C ALA A 31 -49.11 42.27 -8.78
N VAL A 32 -48.91 43.51 -9.26
CA VAL A 32 -47.63 43.96 -9.84
C VAL A 32 -46.51 43.94 -8.81
N ILE A 33 -46.77 44.40 -7.57
CA ILE A 33 -45.81 44.32 -6.46
C ILE A 33 -45.52 42.86 -6.12
N SER A 34 -46.53 42.00 -6.07
CA SER A 34 -46.36 40.57 -5.79
C SER A 34 -45.54 39.86 -6.87
N ILE A 35 -45.78 40.15 -8.15
CA ILE A 35 -45.01 39.60 -9.28
C ILE A 35 -43.56 40.09 -9.24
N THR A 36 -43.33 41.38 -8.96
CA THR A 36 -41.96 41.93 -8.88
C THR A 36 -41.20 41.38 -7.69
N VAL A 37 -41.82 41.26 -6.52
CA VAL A 37 -41.22 40.62 -5.32
C VAL A 37 -40.93 39.14 -5.59
N ALA A 38 -41.87 38.39 -6.19
CA ALA A 38 -41.67 37.00 -6.58
C ALA A 38 -40.53 36.83 -7.59
N SER A 39 -40.41 37.72 -8.58
CA SER A 39 -39.31 37.69 -9.57
C SER A 39 -37.94 37.95 -8.94
N ARG A 40 -37.85 38.84 -7.94
CA ARG A 40 -36.62 39.10 -7.19
C ARG A 40 -36.24 37.91 -6.30
N SER A 41 -37.22 37.35 -5.60
CA SER A 41 -37.07 36.11 -4.82
C SER A 41 -36.55 34.96 -5.69
N PHE A 42 -37.13 34.77 -6.88
CA PHE A 42 -36.72 33.72 -7.82
C PHE A 42 -35.28 33.90 -8.32
N LYS A 43 -34.88 35.14 -8.66
CA LYS A 43 -33.49 35.45 -9.03
C LYS A 43 -32.50 35.16 -7.89
N GLN A 44 -32.87 35.49 -6.65
CA GLN A 44 -32.04 35.16 -5.48
C GLN A 44 -31.92 33.65 -5.28
N GLN A 45 -33.01 32.90 -5.47
CA GLN A 45 -33.00 31.44 -5.40
C GLN A 45 -32.09 30.82 -6.47
N ILE A 46 -32.11 31.33 -7.71
CA ILE A 46 -31.20 30.87 -8.78
C ILE A 46 -29.73 31.12 -8.39
N ILE A 47 -29.41 32.31 -7.87
CA ILE A 47 -28.03 32.65 -7.45
C ILE A 47 -27.57 31.76 -6.29
N LEU A 48 -28.46 31.48 -5.32
CA LEU A 48 -28.15 30.59 -4.21
C LEU A 48 -27.96 29.14 -4.68
N LEU A 49 -28.78 28.68 -5.62
CA LEU A 49 -28.66 27.35 -6.21
C LEU A 49 -27.33 27.20 -6.95
N ASP A 50 -26.93 28.21 -7.73
CA ASP A 50 -25.68 28.22 -8.48
C ASP A 50 -24.46 28.20 -7.54
N LYS A 51 -24.49 29.02 -6.48
CA LYS A 51 -23.46 29.00 -5.41
C LYS A 51 -23.38 27.66 -4.69
N ASN A 52 -24.53 27.04 -4.39
CA ASN A 52 -24.56 25.71 -3.77
C ASN A 52 -24.00 24.64 -4.70
N LEU A 53 -24.28 24.72 -6.00
CA LEU A 53 -23.78 23.81 -7.01
C LEU A 53 -22.26 23.97 -7.17
N GLU A 54 -21.74 25.19 -7.18
CA GLU A 54 -20.29 25.45 -7.14
C GLU A 54 -19.65 24.90 -5.86
N HIS A 55 -20.27 25.12 -4.70
CA HIS A 55 -19.75 24.60 -3.44
C HIS A 55 -19.72 23.06 -3.44
N GLN A 56 -20.78 22.40 -3.90
CA GLN A 56 -20.82 20.95 -4.03
C GLN A 56 -19.75 20.42 -4.99
N LYS A 57 -19.55 21.07 -6.14
CA LYS A 57 -18.46 20.73 -7.08
C LYS A 57 -17.09 20.82 -6.42
N LYS A 58 -16.84 21.89 -5.65
CA LYS A 58 -15.58 22.07 -4.91
C LYS A 58 -15.38 20.98 -3.85
N GLN A 59 -16.41 20.69 -3.06
CA GLN A 59 -16.37 19.64 -2.04
C GLN A 59 -16.10 18.27 -2.65
N PHE A 60 -16.83 17.93 -3.72
CA PHE A 60 -16.62 16.68 -4.46
C PHE A 60 -15.19 16.56 -5.01
N TYR A 61 -14.63 17.65 -5.53
CA TYR A 61 -13.26 17.66 -6.05
C TYR A 61 -12.22 17.45 -4.94
N ILE A 62 -12.40 18.08 -3.77
CA ILE A 62 -11.54 17.88 -2.60
C ILE A 62 -11.60 16.43 -2.13
N GLU A 63 -12.82 15.90 -1.89
CA GLU A 63 -13.02 14.53 -1.44
C GLU A 63 -12.45 13.51 -2.44
N TYR A 64 -12.65 13.74 -3.74
CA TYR A 64 -12.04 12.91 -4.78
C TYR A 64 -10.52 12.91 -4.70
N LYS A 65 -9.90 14.09 -4.52
CA LYS A 65 -8.45 14.22 -4.41
C LYS A 65 -7.90 13.53 -3.17
N GLU A 66 -8.51 13.77 -2.00
CA GLU A 66 -8.14 13.11 -0.73
C GLU A 66 -8.29 11.58 -0.82
N ARG A 67 -9.33 11.11 -1.50
CA ARG A 67 -9.52 9.68 -1.76
C ARG A 67 -8.43 9.09 -2.65
N GLN A 68 -7.98 9.82 -3.67
CA GLN A 68 -6.86 9.35 -4.50
C GLN A 68 -5.56 9.31 -3.71
N GLU A 69 -5.27 10.35 -2.92
CA GLU A 69 -4.08 10.42 -2.07
C GLU A 69 -4.07 9.28 -1.03
N SER A 70 -5.19 9.03 -0.35
CA SER A 70 -5.30 7.93 0.60
C SER A 70 -5.16 6.54 -0.04
N ILE A 71 -5.71 6.33 -1.25
CA ILE A 71 -5.51 5.07 -1.99
C ILE A 71 -4.04 4.87 -2.35
N GLN A 72 -3.34 5.92 -2.77
CA GLN A 72 -1.92 5.85 -3.08
C GLN A 72 -1.09 5.55 -1.82
N GLN A 73 -1.38 6.25 -0.72
CA GLN A 73 -0.71 6.02 0.55
C GLN A 73 -0.92 4.59 1.05
N ASN A 74 -2.17 4.09 1.03
CA ASN A 74 -2.48 2.70 1.41
C ASN A 74 -1.72 1.66 0.57
N LYS A 75 -1.51 1.94 -0.74
CA LYS A 75 -0.71 1.06 -1.60
C LYS A 75 0.76 1.06 -1.22
N ILE A 76 1.32 2.23 -0.92
CA ILE A 76 2.71 2.39 -0.48
C ILE A 76 2.89 1.67 0.86
N ASP A 77 2.02 1.91 1.84
CA ASP A 77 2.09 1.30 3.16
C ASP A 77 1.93 -0.23 3.07
N SER A 78 1.00 -0.71 2.25
CA SER A 78 0.82 -2.15 2.01
C SER A 78 2.06 -2.79 1.39
N PHE A 79 2.70 -2.11 0.42
CA PHE A 79 3.93 -2.59 -0.19
C PHE A 79 5.10 -2.58 0.81
N ASN A 80 5.25 -1.51 1.59
CA ASN A 80 6.29 -1.39 2.61
C ASN A 80 6.15 -2.45 3.70
N ASN A 81 4.92 -2.74 4.15
CA ASN A 81 4.66 -3.81 5.11
C ASN A 81 5.08 -5.18 4.57
N LYS A 82 4.74 -5.49 3.31
CA LYS A 82 5.21 -6.72 2.65
C LYS A 82 6.72 -6.76 2.51
N LYS A 83 7.34 -5.62 2.16
CA LYS A 83 8.80 -5.51 2.07
C LYS A 83 9.43 -5.84 3.43
N THR A 84 8.93 -5.29 4.54
CA THR A 84 9.41 -5.61 5.89
C THR A 84 9.26 -7.09 6.24
N GLU A 85 8.10 -7.71 5.96
CA GLU A 85 7.89 -9.15 6.20
C GLU A 85 8.93 -10.01 5.44
N HIS A 86 9.16 -9.72 4.17
CA HIS A 86 10.15 -10.42 3.37
C HIS A 86 11.59 -10.15 3.83
N LEU A 87 11.86 -8.97 4.39
CA LEU A 87 13.16 -8.62 4.98
C LEU A 87 13.46 -9.50 6.19
N GLU A 88 12.54 -9.55 7.15
CA GLU A 88 12.66 -10.35 8.37
C GLU A 88 12.81 -11.83 8.04
N LYS A 89 11.96 -12.34 7.13
CA LYS A 89 12.05 -13.72 6.66
C LYS A 89 13.40 -14.02 6.03
N THR A 90 13.90 -13.13 5.17
CA THR A 90 15.22 -13.31 4.53
C THR A 90 16.34 -13.32 5.57
N TYR A 91 16.30 -12.40 6.54
CA TYR A 91 17.29 -12.31 7.61
C TYR A 91 17.33 -13.58 8.46
N TYR A 92 16.16 -14.10 8.80
CA TYR A 92 16.00 -15.36 9.54
C TYR A 92 16.54 -16.55 8.73
N LEU A 93 16.20 -16.66 7.45
CA LEU A 93 16.66 -17.74 6.57
C LEU A 93 18.19 -17.71 6.39
N LEU A 94 18.79 -16.52 6.25
CA LEU A 94 20.26 -16.37 6.23
C LEU A 94 20.90 -16.87 7.52
N SER A 95 20.29 -16.59 8.68
CA SER A 95 20.78 -17.09 9.97
C SER A 95 20.72 -18.61 10.07
N LYS A 96 19.64 -19.22 9.55
CA LYS A 96 19.51 -20.68 9.45
C LYS A 96 20.54 -21.28 8.51
N LEU A 97 20.75 -20.65 7.35
CA LEU A 97 21.75 -21.09 6.37
C LEU A 97 23.16 -21.07 6.96
N LYS A 98 23.53 -20.01 7.69
CA LYS A 98 24.81 -19.93 8.42
C LYS A 98 24.99 -21.06 9.42
N PHE A 99 23.94 -21.40 10.15
CA PHE A 99 23.99 -22.52 11.09
C PHE A 99 24.16 -23.86 10.37
N GLN A 100 23.39 -24.09 9.29
CA GLN A 100 23.43 -25.32 8.51
C GLN A 100 24.74 -25.51 7.75
N CYS A 101 25.36 -24.41 7.35
CA CYS A 101 26.70 -24.34 6.78
C CYS A 101 27.71 -23.84 7.83
N SER A 102 27.81 -24.55 8.96
CA SER A 102 28.77 -24.26 10.04
C SER A 102 29.73 -25.44 10.24
N PRO A 103 30.90 -25.24 10.89
CA PRO A 103 31.80 -26.35 11.20
C PRO A 103 31.11 -27.39 12.08
N THR A 104 30.29 -26.95 13.03
CA THR A 104 29.48 -27.82 13.89
C THR A 104 28.49 -28.65 13.09
N SER A 105 27.76 -28.03 12.16
CA SER A 105 26.80 -28.74 11.30
C SER A 105 27.53 -29.74 10.41
N SER A 106 28.61 -29.33 9.74
CA SER A 106 29.48 -30.21 8.95
C SER A 106 29.90 -31.43 9.78
N PHE A 107 30.42 -31.22 10.99
CA PHE A 107 30.81 -32.31 11.89
C PHE A 107 29.63 -33.24 12.23
N ILE A 108 28.44 -32.70 12.50
CA ILE A 108 27.24 -33.53 12.73
C ILE A 108 26.90 -34.34 11.49
N LEU A 109 26.97 -33.74 10.30
CA LEU A 109 26.67 -34.40 9.02
C LEU A 109 27.65 -35.53 8.70
N THR A 110 28.90 -35.47 9.19
CA THR A 110 29.84 -36.61 9.08
C THR A 110 29.32 -37.90 9.72
N ARG A 111 28.38 -37.80 10.66
CA ARG A 111 27.76 -38.96 11.31
C ARG A 111 26.71 -39.64 10.43
N LEU A 112 26.20 -38.97 9.39
CA LEU A 112 25.20 -39.56 8.50
C LEU A 112 25.77 -40.74 7.72
N LYS A 113 27.07 -40.73 7.36
CA LYS A 113 27.82 -41.73 6.56
C LYS A 113 27.18 -42.18 5.23
N ASP A 114 25.99 -41.70 4.94
CA ASP A 114 25.10 -42.08 3.86
C ASP A 114 24.95 -40.87 2.95
N LEU A 115 25.47 -41.01 1.72
CA LEU A 115 25.52 -39.93 0.75
C LEU A 115 24.12 -39.51 0.30
N GLU A 116 23.17 -40.45 0.17
CA GLU A 116 21.79 -40.12 -0.22
C GLU A 116 21.11 -39.26 0.84
N LYS A 117 21.35 -39.57 2.12
CA LYS A 117 20.84 -38.74 3.23
C LYS A 117 21.50 -37.36 3.25
N PHE A 118 22.78 -37.27 2.91
CA PHE A 118 23.46 -35.99 2.82
C PHE A 118 22.91 -35.15 1.66
N ASP A 119 22.70 -35.73 0.49
CA ASP A 119 22.12 -35.04 -0.68
C ASP A 119 20.68 -34.59 -0.39
N ALA A 120 19.86 -35.45 0.21
CA ALA A 120 18.51 -35.09 0.64
C ALA A 120 18.52 -33.96 1.68
N TYR A 121 19.44 -33.99 2.65
CA TYR A 121 19.61 -32.88 3.59
C TYR A 121 19.98 -31.60 2.85
N TYR A 122 20.98 -31.63 1.97
CA TYR A 122 21.44 -30.45 1.24
C TYR A 122 20.31 -29.81 0.42
N THR A 123 19.56 -30.60 -0.35
CA THR A 123 18.44 -30.08 -1.15
C THR A 123 17.33 -29.50 -0.27
N ASN A 124 16.88 -30.23 0.74
CA ASN A 124 15.71 -29.83 1.54
C ASN A 124 16.03 -28.72 2.55
N GLU A 125 17.25 -28.70 3.08
CA GLU A 125 17.62 -27.77 4.14
C GLU A 125 18.38 -26.56 3.64
N ILE A 126 19.25 -26.70 2.64
CA ILE A 126 20.11 -25.60 2.18
C ILE A 126 19.55 -24.96 0.91
N VAL A 127 19.34 -25.75 -0.14
CA VAL A 127 18.88 -25.24 -1.45
C VAL A 127 17.51 -24.59 -1.34
N GLU A 128 16.57 -25.23 -0.64
CA GLU A 128 15.22 -24.68 -0.44
C GLU A 128 15.24 -23.30 0.23
N LYS A 129 16.10 -23.10 1.24
CA LYS A 129 16.24 -21.79 1.91
C LYS A 129 16.85 -20.75 0.98
N ILE A 130 17.87 -21.12 0.21
CA ILE A 130 18.48 -20.23 -0.78
C ILE A 130 17.43 -19.81 -1.82
N ASN A 131 16.61 -20.73 -2.33
CA ASN A 131 15.55 -20.43 -3.28
C ASN A 131 14.50 -19.45 -2.72
N GLN A 132 14.09 -19.64 -1.45
CA GLN A 132 13.18 -18.73 -0.77
C GLN A 132 13.78 -17.33 -0.58
N ILE A 133 15.08 -17.25 -0.26
CA ILE A 133 15.80 -15.98 -0.18
C ILE A 133 15.88 -15.33 -1.56
N GLN A 134 16.31 -16.06 -2.59
CA GLN A 134 16.41 -15.55 -3.97
C GLN A 134 15.08 -15.01 -4.47
N THR A 135 13.98 -15.69 -4.18
CA THR A 135 12.63 -15.22 -4.53
C THR A 135 12.32 -13.88 -3.86
N SER A 136 12.54 -13.77 -2.55
CA SER A 136 12.29 -12.54 -1.80
C SER A 136 13.20 -11.40 -2.28
N VAL A 137 14.48 -11.68 -2.50
CA VAL A 137 15.48 -10.73 -2.98
C VAL A 137 15.13 -10.20 -4.36
N ARG A 138 14.78 -11.08 -5.31
CA ARG A 138 14.45 -10.66 -6.68
C ARG A 138 13.20 -9.80 -6.75
N LEU A 139 12.22 -10.04 -5.88
CA LEU A 139 10.95 -9.30 -5.87
C LEU A 139 11.04 -7.99 -5.08
N TYR A 140 11.74 -7.97 -3.95
CA TYR A 140 11.69 -6.86 -2.99
C TYR A 140 13.03 -6.15 -2.75
N PHE A 141 14.16 -6.80 -3.03
CA PHE A 141 15.51 -6.28 -2.77
C PHE A 141 16.48 -6.54 -3.94
N PRO A 142 16.18 -6.10 -5.16
CA PRO A 142 16.93 -6.50 -6.35
C PRO A 142 18.42 -6.11 -6.30
N SER A 143 18.79 -5.09 -5.51
CA SER A 143 20.17 -4.71 -5.25
C SER A 143 21.01 -5.80 -4.56
N LEU A 144 20.36 -6.76 -3.88
CA LEU A 144 21.02 -7.83 -3.13
C LEU A 144 21.11 -9.16 -3.91
N LYS A 145 20.70 -9.16 -5.19
CA LYS A 145 20.68 -10.36 -6.03
C LYS A 145 22.06 -11.03 -6.08
N ASP A 146 23.11 -10.24 -6.26
CA ASP A 146 24.46 -10.79 -6.41
C ASP A 146 25.01 -11.31 -5.07
N ASP A 147 24.58 -10.72 -3.94
CA ASP A 147 24.94 -11.23 -2.61
C ASP A 147 24.41 -12.66 -2.41
N ILE A 148 23.13 -12.92 -2.72
CA ILE A 148 22.57 -14.28 -2.59
C ILE A 148 23.12 -15.26 -3.64
N ASP A 149 23.38 -14.82 -4.87
CA ASP A 149 23.96 -15.69 -5.90
C ASP A 149 25.39 -16.13 -5.52
N ASN A 150 26.17 -15.24 -4.90
CA ASN A 150 27.48 -15.59 -4.35
C ASN A 150 27.38 -16.60 -3.20
N ILE A 151 26.42 -16.41 -2.28
CA ILE A 151 26.16 -17.38 -1.21
C ILE A 151 25.80 -18.74 -1.80
N ASN A 152 24.95 -18.78 -2.83
CA ASN A 152 24.57 -20.02 -3.51
C ASN A 152 25.78 -20.73 -4.13
N GLY A 153 26.65 -19.99 -4.81
CA GLY A 153 27.90 -20.54 -5.36
C GLY A 153 28.78 -21.18 -4.28
N LYS A 154 28.93 -20.55 -3.11
CA LYS A 154 29.69 -21.10 -1.99
C LYS A 154 28.99 -22.28 -1.31
N ALA A 155 27.66 -22.28 -1.24
CA ALA A 155 26.88 -23.43 -0.76
C ALA A 155 27.04 -24.67 -1.65
N ASN A 156 27.11 -24.49 -2.97
CA ASN A 156 27.40 -25.58 -3.91
C ASN A 156 28.82 -26.15 -3.70
N MET A 157 29.81 -25.28 -3.48
CA MET A 157 31.18 -25.71 -3.14
C MET A 157 31.22 -26.50 -1.82
N PHE A 158 30.54 -26.00 -0.79
CA PHE A 158 30.38 -26.70 0.48
C PHE A 158 29.83 -28.12 0.28
N TRP A 159 28.76 -28.27 -0.50
CA TRP A 159 28.19 -29.58 -0.81
C TRP A 159 29.20 -30.50 -1.49
N GLY A 160 29.87 -30.02 -2.54
CA GLY A 160 30.84 -30.83 -3.28
C GLY A 160 31.99 -31.32 -2.41
N TYR A 161 32.62 -30.43 -1.62
CA TYR A 161 33.71 -30.83 -0.73
C TYR A 161 33.26 -31.75 0.40
N GLN A 162 32.08 -31.51 0.97
CA GLN A 162 31.53 -32.37 2.02
C GLN A 162 31.20 -33.76 1.47
N GLN A 163 30.63 -33.85 0.27
CA GLN A 163 30.35 -35.13 -0.40
C GLN A 163 31.65 -35.91 -0.65
N GLN A 164 32.68 -35.24 -1.17
CA GLN A 164 33.99 -35.85 -1.40
C GLN A 164 34.63 -36.34 -0.09
N TYR A 165 34.56 -35.54 0.98
CA TYR A 165 35.01 -35.95 2.32
C TYR A 165 34.29 -37.21 2.82
N LEU A 166 32.96 -37.28 2.67
CA LEU A 166 32.15 -38.42 3.13
C LEU A 166 32.41 -39.69 2.30
N SER A 167 32.85 -39.56 1.06
CA SER A 167 33.15 -40.68 0.16
C SER A 167 34.51 -41.34 0.39
N GLN A 168 35.37 -40.74 1.23
CA GLN A 168 36.77 -41.14 1.41
C GLN A 168 37.03 -41.68 2.82
N ASP A 169 38.13 -42.42 2.99
CA ASP A 169 38.64 -42.77 4.32
C ASP A 169 39.00 -41.47 5.07
N PRO A 170 38.41 -41.19 6.25
CA PRO A 170 38.69 -39.99 7.02
C PRO A 170 40.18 -39.78 7.35
N SER A 171 40.98 -40.86 7.40
CA SER A 171 42.42 -40.78 7.68
C SER A 171 43.28 -40.40 6.47
N SER A 172 42.71 -40.37 5.26
CA SER A 172 43.45 -40.05 4.04
C SER A 172 43.76 -38.56 3.92
N ASP A 173 44.92 -38.23 3.33
CA ASP A 173 45.31 -36.85 3.02
C ASP A 173 44.27 -36.14 2.13
N ALA A 174 43.66 -36.88 1.20
CA ALA A 174 42.59 -36.38 0.34
C ALA A 174 41.35 -35.96 1.15
N ALA A 175 40.94 -36.77 2.14
CA ALA A 175 39.81 -36.44 3.00
C ALA A 175 40.14 -35.20 3.85
N GLN A 176 41.33 -35.13 4.44
CA GLN A 176 41.74 -33.96 5.22
C GLN A 176 41.80 -32.68 4.38
N SER A 177 42.26 -32.77 3.13
CA SER A 177 42.21 -31.66 2.18
C SER A 177 40.77 -31.20 1.91
N ASN A 178 39.86 -32.14 1.64
CA ASN A 178 38.44 -31.83 1.40
C ASN A 178 37.77 -31.19 2.63
N LEU A 179 38.08 -31.68 3.84
CA LEU A 179 37.58 -31.07 5.08
C LEU A 179 38.11 -29.64 5.27
N GLY A 180 39.36 -29.37 4.87
CA GLY A 180 39.91 -28.02 4.82
C GLY A 180 39.11 -27.10 3.90
N GLU A 181 38.75 -27.58 2.72
CA GLU A 181 37.92 -26.82 1.77
C GLU A 181 36.46 -26.64 2.24
N VAL A 182 35.88 -27.64 2.92
CA VAL A 182 34.59 -27.49 3.61
C VAL A 182 34.64 -26.33 4.60
N HIS A 183 35.67 -26.25 5.44
CA HIS A 183 35.82 -25.17 6.41
C HIS A 183 35.98 -23.80 5.74
N LYS A 184 36.72 -23.72 4.63
CA LYS A 184 36.83 -22.49 3.84
C LYS A 184 35.47 -22.05 3.30
N ALA A 185 34.74 -22.96 2.65
CA ALA A 185 33.42 -22.66 2.09
C ALA A 185 32.44 -22.20 3.17
N VAL A 186 32.43 -22.87 4.34
CA VAL A 186 31.65 -22.48 5.52
C VAL A 186 31.97 -21.05 5.99
N HIS A 187 33.26 -20.70 6.06
CA HIS A 187 33.68 -19.37 6.47
C HIS A 187 33.23 -18.29 5.47
N GLU A 188 33.37 -18.57 4.17
CA GLU A 188 32.93 -17.67 3.10
C GLU A 188 31.41 -17.49 3.11
N ILE A 189 30.62 -18.55 3.27
CA ILE A 189 29.16 -18.48 3.40
C ILE A 189 28.78 -17.59 4.59
N SER A 190 29.42 -17.80 5.74
CA SER A 190 29.13 -17.01 6.95
C SER A 190 29.45 -15.52 6.76
N SER A 191 30.60 -15.22 6.13
CA SER A 191 31.02 -13.85 5.82
C SER A 191 30.06 -13.17 4.84
N LEU A 192 29.74 -13.83 3.72
CA LEU A 192 28.81 -13.32 2.72
C LEU A 192 27.40 -13.12 3.28
N ALA A 193 26.90 -14.09 4.05
CA ALA A 193 25.60 -13.97 4.72
C ALA A 193 25.59 -12.82 5.75
N GLY A 194 26.67 -12.63 6.50
CA GLY A 194 26.82 -11.49 7.42
C GLY A 194 26.82 -10.14 6.68
N LYS A 195 27.53 -10.04 5.55
CA LYS A 195 27.51 -8.85 4.69
C LYS A 195 26.09 -8.59 4.15
N MET A 196 25.42 -9.62 3.64
CA MET A 196 24.06 -9.50 3.13
C MET A 196 23.06 -9.10 4.23
N GLN A 197 23.21 -9.61 5.46
CA GLN A 197 22.42 -9.19 6.62
C GLN A 197 22.59 -7.71 6.94
N ASN A 198 23.81 -7.18 6.86
CA ASN A 198 24.06 -5.75 7.01
C ASN A 198 23.42 -4.94 5.88
N ASN A 199 23.48 -5.44 4.63
CA ASN A 199 22.84 -4.78 3.51
C ASN A 199 21.30 -4.79 3.62
N LEU A 200 20.71 -5.87 4.14
CA LEU A 200 19.29 -5.92 4.47
C LEU A 200 18.91 -4.90 5.54
N LYS A 201 19.75 -4.70 6.58
CA LYS A 201 19.53 -3.63 7.55
C LYS A 201 19.50 -2.26 6.86
N ASN A 202 20.41 -2.00 5.93
CA ASN A 202 20.39 -0.75 5.17
C ASN A 202 19.12 -0.60 4.31
N GLU A 203 18.58 -1.70 3.78
CA GLU A 203 17.29 -1.69 3.09
C GLU A 203 16.11 -1.44 4.05
N PHE A 204 16.17 -1.94 5.28
CA PHE A 204 15.17 -1.67 6.33
C PHE A 204 15.13 -0.18 6.68
N ASP A 205 16.29 0.42 6.91
CA ASP A 205 16.39 1.83 7.28
C ASP A 205 15.75 2.74 6.19
N LYS A 206 15.85 2.36 4.90
CA LYS A 206 15.21 3.07 3.78
C LYS A 206 13.69 2.93 3.69
N ILE A 207 13.07 1.98 4.39
CA ILE A 207 11.59 1.80 4.32
C ILE A 207 10.88 2.93 5.07
N TYR A 208 11.53 3.49 6.09
CA TYR A 208 10.95 4.47 7.00
C TYR A 208 11.59 5.87 6.88
N THR A 209 12.52 6.04 5.93
CA THR A 209 13.16 7.33 5.63
C THR A 209 12.61 7.88 4.32
#